data_AF-A0A8H3LFZ4-F1
#
_entry.id   AF-A0A8H3LFZ4-F1
#
_cell.length_a   1.000
_cell.length_b   1.000
_cell.length_c   1.000
_cell.angle_alpha   90.00
_cell.angle_beta   90.00
_cell.angle_gamma   90.00
#
_symmetry.space_group_name_H-M   'P 1'
#
loop_
_entity.id
_entity.type
_entity.pdbx_description
1 polymer ?
#
loop_
_entity_poly.entity_id
_entity_poly.type
_entity_poly.pdbx_seq_one_letter_code
_entity_poly.pdbx_strand_id
1 'polypeptide(L)'
;MASFRFFQDVSRASRKAEDLSQEENHWIRLAYTGALTWAEPYEGIATELDFNEFYPHILSSYMSGWPVRAGEFKTITHIRTDSIKDHLKYSIYQVFIEGQLAEQKCIRGFRYNPAGYYTHYDLLLAMDLGLHIELSSESPNALIFEQTKLMSGHDIFNQWASYLIEIKKEGGQAGKVAKHMLVSLWG
;
A
#
# COMPACT_ATOMS: atom_id res chain seq x y z
N MET A 1 -17.26 15.13 -6.01
CA MET A 1 -18.62 14.76 -5.58
C MET A 1 -19.23 13.61 -6.39
N ALA A 2 -19.20 13.62 -7.73
CA ALA A 2 -19.75 12.53 -8.55
C ALA A 2 -19.01 11.18 -8.38
N SER A 3 -17.66 11.19 -8.32
CA SER A 3 -16.84 9.98 -8.13
C SER A 3 -17.15 9.23 -6.83
N PHE A 4 -17.24 9.97 -5.72
CA PHE A 4 -17.52 9.39 -4.41
C PHE A 4 -18.92 8.78 -4.32
N ARG A 5 -19.94 9.46 -4.85
CA ARG A 5 -21.30 8.93 -4.87
C ARG A 5 -21.38 7.65 -5.70
N PHE A 6 -20.81 7.66 -6.90
CA PHE A 6 -20.76 6.47 -7.74
C PHE A 6 -20.03 5.31 -7.05
N PHE A 7 -18.89 5.58 -6.41
CA PHE A 7 -18.17 4.59 -5.60
C PHE A 7 -19.05 3.99 -4.50
N GLN A 8 -19.79 4.82 -3.73
CA GLN A 8 -20.71 4.35 -2.69
C GLN A 8 -21.89 3.53 -3.22
N ASP A 9 -22.30 3.76 -4.48
CA ASP A 9 -23.41 3.04 -5.10
C ASP A 9 -23.00 1.62 -5.55
N VAL A 10 -21.72 1.40 -5.86
CA VAL A 10 -21.22 0.12 -6.41
C VAL A 10 -20.25 -0.63 -5.48
N SER A 11 -19.73 0.02 -4.43
CA SER A 11 -18.84 -0.62 -3.46
C SER A 11 -19.63 -1.49 -2.48
N ARG A 12 -19.04 -2.63 -2.08
CA ARG A 12 -19.57 -3.46 -0.97
C ARG A 12 -19.11 -2.99 0.41
N ALA A 13 -18.23 -1.99 0.48
CA ALA A 13 -17.79 -1.43 1.75
C ALA A 13 -18.93 -0.72 2.48
N SER A 14 -18.81 -0.61 3.81
CA SER A 14 -19.73 0.22 4.59
C SER A 14 -19.72 1.66 4.06
N ARG A 15 -20.91 2.26 3.95
CA ARG A 15 -21.06 3.68 3.56
C ARG A 15 -20.45 4.64 4.58
N LYS A 16 -20.27 4.19 5.81
CA LYS A 16 -19.63 4.94 6.90
C LYS A 16 -18.47 4.11 7.46
N ALA A 17 -17.27 4.66 7.39
CA ALA A 17 -16.10 4.10 8.05
C ALA A 17 -16.17 4.36 9.57
N GLU A 18 -15.53 3.49 10.34
CA GLU A 18 -15.25 3.76 11.76
C GLU A 18 -14.26 4.93 11.88
N ASP A 19 -14.40 5.73 12.93
CA ASP A 19 -13.47 6.83 13.18
C ASP A 19 -12.12 6.27 13.64
N LEU A 20 -11.03 6.72 13.01
CA LEU A 20 -9.68 6.34 13.41
C LEU A 20 -9.35 6.96 14.78
N SER A 21 -8.73 6.17 15.65
CA SER A 21 -8.13 6.74 16.86
C SER A 21 -6.97 7.68 16.49
N GLN A 22 -6.63 8.62 17.38
CA GLN A 22 -5.51 9.54 17.15
C GLN A 22 -4.19 8.79 16.95
N GLU A 23 -3.97 7.72 17.72
CA GLU A 23 -2.77 6.89 17.66
C GLU A 23 -2.70 6.08 16.36
N GLU A 24 -3.81 5.46 15.95
CA GLU A 24 -3.90 4.72 14.68
C GLU A 24 -3.64 5.63 13.47
N ASN A 25 -4.29 6.79 13.45
CA ASN A 25 -4.04 7.80 12.41
C ASN A 25 -2.59 8.30 12.44
N HIS A 26 -1.95 8.40 13.61
CA HIS A 26 -0.54 8.77 13.72
C HIS A 26 0.36 7.71 13.05
N TRP A 27 0.17 6.43 13.37
CA TRP A 27 0.94 5.33 12.79
C TRP A 27 0.75 5.19 11.28
N ILE A 28 -0.49 5.31 10.80
CA ILE A 28 -0.79 5.29 9.36
C ILE A 28 -0.06 6.43 8.64
N ARG A 29 -0.07 7.64 9.22
CA ARG A 29 0.64 8.80 8.65
C ARG A 29 2.15 8.63 8.67
N LEU A 30 2.70 8.04 9.71
CA LEU A 30 4.14 7.78 9.80
C LEU A 30 4.57 6.69 8.83
N ALA A 31 3.75 5.68 8.57
CA ALA A 31 4.02 4.61 7.60
C ALA A 31 3.81 5.05 6.14
N TYR A 32 3.10 6.16 5.91
CA TYR A 32 2.81 6.64 4.56
C TYR A 32 4.10 7.09 3.87
N THR A 33 4.46 6.38 2.81
CA THR A 33 5.53 6.76 1.90
C THR A 33 5.00 6.89 0.47
N GLY A 34 5.58 7.82 -0.29
CA GLY A 34 5.22 8.02 -1.69
C GLY A 34 5.84 6.97 -2.62
N ALA A 35 5.64 7.15 -3.93
CA ALA A 35 6.18 6.25 -4.95
C ALA A 35 7.71 6.04 -4.85
N LEU A 36 8.19 4.85 -5.20
CA LEU A 36 9.62 4.62 -5.40
C LEU A 36 10.07 5.40 -6.63
N THR A 37 11.11 6.22 -6.48
CA THR A 37 11.69 6.99 -7.59
C THR A 37 13.19 6.93 -7.48
N TRP A 38 13.84 6.57 -8.58
CA TRP A 38 15.28 6.46 -8.65
C TRP A 38 15.75 6.74 -10.07
N ALA A 39 16.91 7.37 -10.19
CA ALA A 39 17.53 7.67 -11.48
C ALA A 39 19.06 7.70 -11.33
N GLU A 40 19.76 7.35 -12.40
CA GLU A 40 21.19 7.60 -12.59
C GLU A 40 21.40 8.40 -13.88
N PRO A 41 22.50 9.17 -14.00
CA PRO A 41 22.82 9.87 -15.23
C PRO A 41 22.89 8.89 -16.41
N TYR A 42 22.18 9.21 -17.49
CA TYR A 42 22.14 8.41 -18.71
C TYR A 42 22.04 9.32 -19.93
N GLU A 43 22.81 9.00 -20.98
CA GLU A 43 22.76 9.67 -22.28
C GLU A 43 22.59 8.61 -23.38
N GLY A 44 21.66 8.84 -24.30
CA GLY A 44 21.37 7.93 -25.40
C GLY A 44 19.88 7.71 -25.63
N ILE A 45 19.55 6.70 -26.43
CA ILE A 45 18.17 6.32 -26.72
C ILE A 45 17.66 5.41 -25.61
N ALA A 46 16.55 5.78 -24.98
CA ALA A 46 15.88 4.99 -23.95
C ALA A 46 14.50 4.51 -24.42
N THR A 47 13.99 3.45 -23.78
CA THR A 47 12.61 2.98 -23.93
C THR A 47 11.91 3.10 -22.58
N GLU A 48 10.75 3.74 -22.57
CA GLU A 48 9.90 3.86 -21.38
C GLU A 48 8.83 2.77 -21.39
N LEU A 49 8.61 2.14 -20.23
CA LEU A 49 7.52 1.21 -19.99
C LEU A 49 6.68 1.77 -18.84
N ASP A 50 5.35 1.76 -19.01
CA ASP A 50 4.41 2.23 -17.99
C ASP A 50 3.35 1.18 -17.71
N PHE A 51 2.95 1.08 -16.43
CA PHE A 51 1.86 0.22 -16.00
C PHE A 51 0.53 0.93 -16.20
N ASN A 52 -0.29 0.39 -17.10
CA ASN A 52 -1.66 0.85 -17.28
C ASN A 52 -2.45 0.72 -15.98
N GLU A 53 -2.99 1.85 -15.50
CA GLU A 53 -3.86 1.91 -14.31
C GLU A 53 -3.25 1.23 -13.06
N PHE A 54 -1.94 1.41 -12.83
CA PHE A 54 -1.22 0.76 -11.72
C PHE A 54 -1.96 0.79 -10.38
N TYR A 55 -2.32 1.97 -9.87
CA TYR A 55 -2.99 2.11 -8.57
C TYR A 55 -4.42 1.53 -8.56
N PRO A 56 -5.30 1.82 -9.53
CA PRO A 56 -6.59 1.13 -9.62
C PRO A 56 -6.48 -0.41 -9.67
N HIS A 57 -5.46 -0.94 -10.33
CA HIS A 57 -5.23 -2.38 -10.40
C HIS A 57 -4.87 -2.97 -9.02
N ILE A 58 -4.00 -2.29 -8.26
CA ILE A 58 -3.68 -2.68 -6.89
C ILE A 58 -4.91 -2.57 -5.98
N LEU A 59 -5.62 -1.44 -6.03
CA LEU A 59 -6.83 -1.21 -5.22
C LEU A 59 -7.86 -2.32 -5.40
N SER A 60 -8.13 -2.73 -6.64
CA SER A 60 -9.17 -3.70 -7.00
C SER A 60 -8.72 -5.17 -6.93
N SER A 61 -7.46 -5.43 -6.56
CA SER A 61 -6.93 -6.79 -6.53
C SER A 61 -7.62 -7.64 -5.45
N TYR A 62 -7.82 -8.94 -5.75
CA TYR A 62 -8.25 -9.92 -4.77
C TYR A 62 -7.16 -10.22 -3.72
N MET A 63 -5.89 -9.97 -4.07
CA MET A 63 -4.74 -10.16 -3.20
C MET A 63 -4.53 -9.00 -2.22
N SER A 64 -5.20 -7.86 -2.45
CA SER A 64 -5.11 -6.69 -1.56
C SER A 64 -6.20 -6.78 -0.51
N GLY A 65 -5.80 -6.73 0.77
CA GLY A 65 -6.70 -6.53 1.89
C GLY A 65 -6.67 -5.07 2.33
N TRP A 66 -7.82 -4.49 2.66
CA TRP A 66 -7.92 -3.12 3.14
C TRP A 66 -8.55 -3.11 4.54
N PRO A 67 -7.93 -2.42 5.52
CA PRO A 67 -8.54 -2.22 6.83
C PRO A 67 -9.88 -1.51 6.71
N VAL A 68 -10.93 -2.12 7.26
CA VAL A 68 -12.28 -1.55 7.35
C VAL A 68 -12.76 -1.38 8.79
N ARG A 69 -11.91 -1.76 9.75
CA ARG A 69 -12.11 -1.65 11.20
C ARG A 69 -10.78 -1.34 11.89
N ALA A 70 -10.86 -0.79 13.10
CA ALA A 70 -9.68 -0.40 13.88
C ALA A 70 -8.72 -1.56 14.16
N GLY A 71 -7.42 -1.32 13.96
CA GLY A 71 -6.34 -2.26 14.26
C GLY A 71 -6.14 -2.50 15.77
N GLU A 72 -5.21 -3.39 16.11
CA GLU A 72 -4.77 -3.65 17.48
C GLU A 72 -3.29 -3.35 17.64
N PHE A 73 -2.96 -2.46 18.58
CA PHE A 73 -1.58 -2.23 18.99
C PHE A 73 -1.06 -3.42 19.80
N LYS A 74 0.11 -3.92 19.41
CA LYS A 74 0.78 -5.04 20.06
C LYS A 74 2.28 -4.77 20.16
N THR A 75 2.89 -5.40 21.15
CA THR A 75 4.33 -5.48 21.29
C THR A 75 4.75 -6.88 20.93
N ILE A 76 5.48 -7.02 19.84
CA ILE A 76 6.01 -8.29 19.36
C ILE A 76 7.50 -8.36 19.63
N THR A 77 7.99 -9.54 19.96
CA THR A 77 9.40 -9.77 20.29
C THR A 77 10.20 -10.30 19.11
N HIS A 78 9.53 -10.87 18.12
CA HIS A 78 10.17 -11.48 16.95
C HIS A 78 9.29 -11.30 15.72
N ILE A 79 9.88 -10.91 14.59
CA ILE A 79 9.31 -11.12 13.27
C ILE A 79 9.81 -12.49 12.83
N ARG A 80 8.90 -13.44 12.56
CA ARG A 80 9.31 -14.77 12.08
C ARG A 80 9.83 -14.65 10.65
N THR A 81 11.14 -14.76 10.47
CA THR A 81 11.86 -14.61 9.19
C THR A 81 12.17 -15.93 8.49
N ASP A 82 11.73 -17.06 9.07
CA ASP A 82 12.29 -18.36 8.70
C ASP A 82 11.40 -19.11 7.69
N SER A 83 10.16 -18.62 7.49
CA SER A 83 9.22 -19.03 6.43
C SER A 83 8.34 -17.83 6.03
N ILE A 84 8.95 -16.91 5.29
CA ILE A 84 8.61 -15.47 5.22
C ILE A 84 7.22 -15.14 4.69
N LYS A 85 6.61 -15.94 3.81
CA LYS A 85 5.41 -15.51 3.09
C LYS A 85 4.08 -15.77 3.81
N ASP A 86 4.04 -16.73 4.73
CA ASP A 86 2.74 -17.23 5.24
C ASP A 86 2.34 -16.66 6.62
N HIS A 87 3.19 -15.85 7.26
CA HIS A 87 3.00 -15.50 8.68
C HIS A 87 3.11 -14.00 9.03
N LEU A 88 3.56 -13.13 8.12
CA LEU A 88 3.57 -11.71 8.42
C LEU A 88 2.15 -11.17 8.35
N LYS A 89 1.64 -10.69 9.48
CA LYS A 89 0.27 -10.17 9.55
C LYS A 89 0.17 -8.86 8.79
N TYR A 90 -1.01 -8.58 8.25
CA TYR A 90 -1.33 -7.25 7.72
C TYR A 90 -1.19 -6.23 8.85
N SER A 91 -0.15 -5.40 8.78
CA SER A 91 0.26 -4.58 9.92
C SER A 91 1.13 -3.41 9.48
N ILE A 92 1.26 -2.43 10.37
CA ILE A 92 2.35 -1.46 10.40
C ILE A 92 3.28 -1.85 11.54
N TYR A 93 4.59 -1.84 11.30
CA TYR A 93 5.62 -2.18 12.26
C TYR A 93 6.57 -1.01 12.46
N GLN A 94 7.01 -0.80 13.70
CA GLN A 94 8.12 0.08 13.99
C GLN A 94 9.42 -0.75 13.95
N VAL A 95 10.26 -0.51 12.94
CA VAL A 95 11.50 -1.25 12.71
C VAL A 95 12.63 -0.34 12.26
N PHE A 96 13.85 -0.81 12.48
CA PHE A 96 15.07 -0.31 11.87
C PHE A 96 15.45 -1.24 10.72
N ILE A 97 15.68 -0.67 9.54
CA ILE A 97 16.08 -1.43 8.35
C ILE A 97 17.44 -0.92 7.90
N GLU A 98 18.41 -1.83 7.86
CA GLU A 98 19.78 -1.55 7.43
C GLU A 98 20.11 -2.34 6.16
N GLY A 99 20.77 -1.67 5.21
CA GLY A 99 21.29 -2.28 4.00
C GLY A 99 22.81 -2.37 4.03
N GLN A 100 23.39 -3.38 3.39
CA GLN A 100 24.82 -3.39 3.12
C GLN A 100 25.16 -2.27 2.14
N LEU A 101 25.74 -1.17 2.65
CA LEU A 101 26.25 -0.05 1.85
C LEU A 101 27.29 -0.48 0.78
N ALA A 102 27.91 -1.65 0.95
CA ALA A 102 28.97 -2.16 0.08
C ALA A 102 28.46 -2.68 -1.28
N GLU A 103 27.18 -3.05 -1.40
CA GLU A 103 26.59 -3.50 -2.67
C GLU A 103 25.45 -2.56 -3.08
N GLN A 104 25.75 -1.60 -3.95
CA GLN A 104 24.80 -0.61 -4.51
C GLN A 104 23.54 -1.22 -5.17
N LYS A 105 23.47 -2.55 -5.30
CA LYS A 105 22.31 -3.30 -5.80
C LYS A 105 21.12 -3.26 -4.82
N CYS A 106 21.35 -3.23 -3.51
CA CYS A 106 20.26 -3.35 -2.51
C CYS A 106 19.41 -2.08 -2.32
N ILE A 107 19.84 -0.91 -2.79
CA ILE A 107 19.19 0.37 -2.48
C ILE A 107 18.20 0.89 -3.55
N ARG A 108 18.19 0.32 -4.76
CA ARG A 108 17.36 0.86 -5.87
C ARG A 108 15.89 0.46 -5.76
N GLY A 109 15.61 -0.68 -5.13
CA GLY A 109 14.28 -1.30 -5.05
C GLY A 109 13.52 -1.02 -3.76
N PHE A 110 14.09 -0.31 -2.79
CA PHE A 110 13.49 -0.11 -1.47
C PHE A 110 13.48 1.37 -1.09
N ARG A 111 12.35 1.85 -0.56
CA ARG A 111 12.22 3.21 -0.06
C ARG A 111 12.31 3.21 1.47
N TYR A 112 13.42 3.69 2.00
CA TYR A 112 13.57 3.87 3.45
C TYR A 112 12.59 4.92 3.97
N ASN A 113 11.94 4.59 5.07
CA ASN A 113 11.12 5.51 5.85
C ASN A 113 11.92 6.04 7.05
N PRO A 114 12.29 7.33 7.08
CA PRO A 114 13.06 7.91 8.18
C PRO A 114 12.31 7.90 9.53
N ALA A 115 10.98 7.75 9.52
CA ALA A 115 10.21 7.59 10.75
C ALA A 115 10.34 6.19 11.37
N GLY A 116 10.82 5.20 10.60
CA GLY A 116 10.95 3.81 11.07
C GLY A 116 9.63 3.03 11.10
N TYR A 117 8.58 3.49 10.41
CA TYR A 117 7.29 2.79 10.34
C TYR A 117 7.09 2.18 8.96
N TYR A 118 6.87 0.88 8.90
CA TYR A 118 6.82 0.14 7.64
C TYR A 118 5.59 -0.76 7.61
N THR A 119 4.95 -0.87 6.45
CA THR A 119 3.89 -1.85 6.27
C THR A 119 4.48 -3.25 6.16
N HIS A 120 3.64 -4.26 6.38
CA HIS A 120 4.03 -5.64 6.10
C HIS A 120 4.52 -5.86 4.65
N TYR A 121 4.00 -5.13 3.65
CA TYR A 121 4.51 -5.20 2.28
C TYR A 121 5.94 -4.66 2.16
N ASP A 122 6.25 -3.56 2.84
CA ASP A 122 7.60 -3.02 2.87
C ASP A 122 8.57 -4.01 3.53
N LEU A 123 8.16 -4.66 4.62
CA LEU A 123 8.99 -5.67 5.28
C LEU A 123 9.22 -6.90 4.39
N LEU A 124 8.18 -7.39 3.70
CA LEU A 124 8.33 -8.49 2.73
C LEU A 124 9.31 -8.11 1.63
N LEU A 125 9.22 -6.90 1.09
CA LEU A 125 10.16 -6.40 0.08
C LEU A 125 11.58 -6.27 0.64
N ALA A 126 11.75 -5.75 1.85
CA ALA A 126 13.04 -5.65 2.51
C ALA A 126 13.68 -7.04 2.71
N MET A 127 12.89 -8.04 3.11
CA MET A 127 13.33 -9.43 3.23
C MET A 127 13.72 -10.03 1.87
N ASP A 128 12.90 -9.84 0.84
CA ASP A 128 13.18 -10.31 -0.53
C ASP A 128 14.46 -9.69 -1.10
N LEU A 129 14.80 -8.46 -0.68
CA LEU A 129 16.03 -7.76 -1.02
C LEU A 129 17.22 -8.11 -0.10
N GLY A 130 17.03 -8.98 0.89
CA GLY A 130 18.08 -9.39 1.83
C GLY A 130 18.52 -8.28 2.80
N LEU A 131 17.66 -7.29 3.06
CA LEU A 131 17.93 -6.24 4.04
C LEU A 131 17.82 -6.78 5.46
N HIS A 132 18.65 -6.23 6.36
CA HIS A 132 18.55 -6.54 7.78
C HIS A 132 17.40 -5.74 8.40
N ILE A 133 16.55 -6.41 9.17
CA ILE A 133 15.38 -5.82 9.83
C ILE A 133 15.49 -6.09 11.33
N GLU A 134 15.49 -5.02 12.11
CA GLU A 134 15.49 -5.05 13.57
C GLU A 134 14.19 -4.42 14.10
N LEU A 135 13.47 -5.13 14.98
CA LEU A 135 12.27 -4.60 15.63
C LEU A 135 12.65 -3.49 16.62
N SER A 136 11.82 -2.45 16.69
CA SER A 136 11.89 -1.48 17.77
C SER A 136 11.67 -2.16 19.13
N SER A 137 12.48 -1.78 20.11
CA SER A 137 12.33 -2.18 21.51
C SER A 137 11.22 -1.42 22.24
N GLU A 138 10.70 -0.35 21.63
CA GLU A 138 9.60 0.47 22.18
C GLU A 138 8.26 -0.26 22.10
N SER A 139 7.34 0.08 23.00
CA SER A 139 6.01 -0.53 23.09
C SER A 139 4.92 0.53 22.92
N PRO A 140 3.92 0.34 22.03
CA PRO A 140 3.78 -0.76 21.07
C PRO A 140 4.74 -0.64 19.87
N ASN A 141 5.10 -1.76 19.25
CA ASN A 141 5.93 -1.79 18.02
C ASN A 141 5.21 -2.37 16.79
N ALA A 142 3.93 -2.75 16.92
CA ALA A 142 3.10 -3.21 15.81
C ALA A 142 1.64 -2.73 15.94
N LEU A 143 1.02 -2.38 14.80
CA LEU A 143 -0.41 -2.12 14.65
C LEU A 143 -0.98 -3.16 13.69
N ILE A 144 -1.66 -4.17 14.24
CA ILE A 144 -2.06 -5.38 13.53
C ILE A 144 -3.53 -5.34 13.13
N PHE A 145 -3.82 -5.69 11.88
CA PHE A 145 -5.17 -5.90 11.36
C PHE A 145 -5.40 -7.39 11.09
N GLU A 146 -6.17 -8.05 11.95
CA GLU A 146 -6.57 -9.43 11.73
C GLU A 146 -7.48 -9.54 10.49
N GLN A 147 -7.54 -10.71 9.85
CA GLN A 147 -8.30 -10.92 8.61
C GLN A 147 -9.78 -10.52 8.72
N THR A 148 -10.39 -10.63 9.90
CA THR A 148 -11.78 -10.23 10.18
C THR A 148 -12.01 -8.71 10.18
N LYS A 149 -10.94 -7.92 10.14
CA LYS A 149 -10.92 -6.46 10.05
C LYS A 149 -10.54 -5.98 8.65
N LEU A 150 -10.23 -6.89 7.74
CA LEU A 150 -9.88 -6.60 6.36
C LEU A 150 -11.05 -6.92 5.43
N MET A 151 -11.15 -6.17 4.34
CA MET A 151 -12.02 -6.48 3.21
C MET A 151 -11.17 -6.55 1.94
N SER A 152 -11.53 -7.44 1.02
CA SER A 152 -10.80 -7.58 -0.24
C SER A 152 -10.94 -6.30 -1.09
N GLY A 153 -9.84 -5.88 -1.71
CA GLY A 153 -9.82 -4.80 -2.68
C GLY A 153 -10.77 -5.04 -3.84
N HIS A 154 -10.93 -6.31 -4.24
CA HIS A 154 -11.92 -6.69 -5.23
C HIS A 154 -13.35 -6.33 -4.80
N ASP A 155 -13.75 -6.66 -3.57
CA ASP A 155 -15.10 -6.36 -3.07
C ASP A 155 -15.33 -4.85 -2.90
N ILE A 156 -14.30 -4.08 -2.56
CA ILE A 156 -14.42 -2.65 -2.31
C ILE A 156 -14.40 -1.86 -3.63
N PHE A 157 -13.46 -2.16 -4.53
CA PHE A 157 -13.08 -1.26 -5.62
C PHE A 157 -13.30 -1.84 -7.03
N ASN A 158 -13.41 -3.16 -7.22
CA ASN A 158 -13.36 -3.75 -8.57
C ASN A 158 -14.50 -3.28 -9.47
N GLN A 159 -15.74 -3.26 -8.96
CA GLN A 159 -16.89 -2.86 -9.77
C GLN A 159 -16.78 -1.40 -10.21
N TRP A 160 -16.39 -0.51 -9.29
CA TRP A 160 -16.12 0.90 -9.58
C TRP A 160 -15.02 1.07 -10.62
N ALA A 161 -13.87 0.41 -10.43
CA ALA A 161 -12.72 0.52 -11.32
C ALA A 161 -13.05 -0.02 -12.72
N SER A 162 -13.70 -1.19 -12.79
CA SER A 162 -14.09 -1.84 -14.05
C SER A 162 -14.97 -0.93 -14.90
N TYR A 163 -16.03 -0.33 -14.32
CA TYR A 163 -16.91 0.57 -15.07
C TYR A 163 -16.18 1.79 -15.62
N LEU A 164 -15.32 2.42 -14.81
CA LEU A 164 -14.58 3.60 -15.27
C LEU A 164 -13.51 3.25 -16.31
N ILE A 165 -12.90 2.07 -16.22
CA ILE A 165 -11.94 1.58 -17.23
C ILE A 165 -12.64 1.37 -18.58
N GLU A 166 -13.85 0.79 -18.59
CA GLU A 166 -14.61 0.63 -19.83
C GLU A 166 -14.98 1.99 -20.45
N ILE A 167 -15.50 2.94 -19.66
CA ILE A 167 -15.80 4.30 -20.14
C ILE A 167 -14.53 5.01 -20.63
N LYS A 168 -13.40 4.80 -19.95
CA LYS A 168 -12.10 5.36 -20.36
C LYS A 168 -11.71 4.87 -21.76
N LYS A 169 -11.91 3.59 -22.06
CA LYS A 169 -11.57 2.98 -23.37
C LYS A 169 -12.39 3.55 -24.52
N GLU A 170 -13.63 3.98 -24.28
CA GLU A 170 -14.47 4.65 -25.29
C GLU A 170 -13.90 6.02 -25.73
N GLY A 171 -13.10 6.66 -24.88
CA GLY A 171 -12.45 7.93 -25.18
C GLY A 171 -13.37 9.15 -25.08
N GLY A 172 -13.01 10.23 -25.77
CA GLY A 172 -13.76 11.48 -25.75
C GLY A 172 -13.80 12.17 -24.37
N GLN A 173 -14.81 13.00 -24.14
CA GLN A 173 -14.96 13.74 -22.88
C GLN A 173 -15.29 12.81 -21.71
N ALA A 174 -16.13 11.80 -21.94
CA ALA A 174 -16.48 10.81 -20.93
C ALA A 174 -15.24 10.02 -20.46
N GLY A 175 -14.39 9.57 -21.39
CA GLY A 175 -13.18 8.85 -21.04
C GLY A 175 -12.17 9.69 -20.25
N LYS A 176 -12.05 11.00 -20.56
CA LYS A 176 -11.23 11.93 -19.76
C LYS A 176 -11.77 12.04 -18.33
N VAL A 177 -13.08 12.20 -18.17
CA VAL A 177 -13.74 12.27 -16.85
C VAL A 177 -13.53 10.97 -16.09
N ALA A 178 -13.71 9.81 -16.73
CA ALA A 178 -13.49 8.51 -16.12
C ALA A 178 -12.04 8.32 -15.65
N LYS A 179 -11.05 8.74 -16.45
CA LYS A 179 -9.64 8.77 -16.04
C LYS A 179 -9.44 9.62 -14.79
N HIS A 180 -10.00 10.83 -14.75
CA HIS A 180 -9.90 11.69 -13.56
C HIS A 180 -10.55 11.06 -12.33
N MET A 181 -11.70 10.41 -12.50
CA MET A 181 -12.36 9.68 -11.40
C MET A 181 -11.48 8.53 -10.89
N LEU A 182 -10.90 7.73 -11.79
CA LEU A 182 -10.00 6.61 -11.45
C LEU A 182 -8.80 7.05 -10.60
N VAL A 183 -8.13 8.14 -10.98
CA VAL A 183 -6.93 8.60 -10.27
C VAL A 183 -7.25 9.36 -8.97
N SER A 184 -8.47 9.87 -8.81
CA SER A 184 -8.88 10.68 -7.66
C SER A 184 -9.17 9.89 -6.38
N LEU A 185 -9.28 8.56 -6.44
CA LEU A 185 -9.60 7.75 -5.25
C LEU A 185 -8.36 7.40 -4.41
N TRP A 186 -7.18 7.44 -5.01
CA TRP A 186 -5.90 7.09 -4.36
C TRP A 186 -5.25 8.27 -3.60
N GLY A 187 -5.72 9.50 -3.80
CA GLY A 187 -5.10 10.74 -3.31
C GLY A 187 -6.03 11.65 -2.53
#